data_AF-A0A1Y4FQ26-F1
#
_entry.id   AF-A0A1Y4FQ26-F1
#
_cell.length_a   1.000
_cell.length_b   1.000
_cell.length_c   1.000
_cell.angle_alpha   90.00
_cell.angle_beta   90.00
_cell.angle_gamma   90.00
#
_symmetry.space_group_name_H-M   'P 1'
#
loop_
_entity.id
_entity.type
_entity.pdbx_description
1 polymer ?
#
loop_
_entity_poly.entity_id
_entity_poly.type
_entity_poly.pdbx_seq_one_letter_code
_entity_poly.pdbx_strand_id
1 'polypeptide(L)'
;MFKEKLRKWMKGLCPSGRLKMLSLMLLAGTTAALAQNAAGDYTAGTTALGTVTTEIAKYVPYVVKLCYAIAGVVAIVGAISVYIKMNNEEQDVKKSIMMIVGACIFLVAAAQALPLFFGITS
;
A
#
# COMPACT_ATOMS: atom_id res chain seq x y z
N MET A 1 69.48 20.64 -6.94
CA MET A 1 69.58 19.60 -5.89
C MET A 1 68.23 19.06 -5.41
N PHE A 2 67.21 19.89 -5.17
CA PHE A 2 65.88 19.44 -4.68
C PHE A 2 65.10 18.59 -5.70
N LYS A 3 65.19 18.94 -7.00
CA LYS A 3 64.52 18.25 -8.11
C LYS A 3 64.95 16.79 -8.28
N GLU A 4 66.21 16.47 -7.98
CA GLU A 4 66.74 15.11 -8.05
C GLU A 4 66.34 14.25 -6.87
N LYS A 5 66.27 14.82 -5.65
CA LYS A 5 65.72 14.12 -4.48
C LYS A 5 64.25 13.75 -4.67
N LEU A 6 63.47 14.67 -5.26
CA LEU A 6 62.06 14.45 -5.62
C LEU A 6 61.90 13.30 -6.62
N ARG A 7 62.72 13.29 -7.68
CA ARG A 7 62.70 12.21 -8.70
C ARG A 7 63.12 10.85 -8.11
N LYS A 8 64.04 10.82 -7.13
CA LYS A 8 64.47 9.60 -6.42
C LYS A 8 63.38 9.05 -5.50
N TRP A 9 62.65 9.94 -4.80
CA TRP A 9 61.47 9.57 -4.01
C TRP A 9 60.33 9.02 -4.87
N MET A 10 60.07 9.64 -6.02
CA MET A 10 59.03 9.22 -6.96
C MET A 10 59.33 7.86 -7.61
N LYS A 11 60.62 7.50 -7.77
CA LYS A 11 61.06 6.18 -8.25
C LYS A 11 61.03 5.08 -7.18
N GLY A 12 60.86 5.43 -5.91
CA GLY A 12 60.65 4.47 -4.80
C GLY A 12 59.21 3.96 -4.71
N LEU A 13 58.27 4.63 -5.37
CA LEU A 13 56.91 4.15 -5.63
C LEU A 13 56.92 3.22 -6.85
N CYS A 14 57.75 2.16 -6.80
CA CYS A 14 57.55 1.01 -7.68
C CYS A 14 56.12 0.50 -7.47
N PRO A 15 55.31 0.29 -8.53
CA PRO A 15 54.00 -0.30 -8.38
C PRO A 15 54.22 -1.79 -8.13
N SER A 16 54.45 -2.15 -6.87
CA SER A 16 54.39 -3.54 -6.46
C SER A 16 52.98 -4.04 -6.77
N GLY A 17 52.87 -5.27 -7.28
CA GLY A 17 51.56 -5.87 -7.59
C GLY A 17 50.60 -5.79 -6.41
N ARG A 18 51.13 -5.77 -5.18
CA ARG A 18 50.37 -5.55 -3.95
C ARG A 18 49.77 -4.15 -3.81
N LEU A 19 50.47 -3.07 -4.18
CA LEU A 19 49.92 -1.72 -4.10
C LEU A 19 48.88 -1.45 -5.20
N LYS A 20 49.08 -2.01 -6.40
CA LYS A 20 48.04 -2.03 -7.45
C LYS A 20 46.81 -2.82 -7.01
N MET A 21 47.00 -3.96 -6.35
CA MET A 21 45.92 -4.77 -5.80
C MET A 21 45.21 -4.07 -4.64
N LEU A 22 45.94 -3.33 -3.79
CA LEU A 22 45.37 -2.55 -2.68
C LEU A 22 44.57 -1.35 -3.21
N SER A 23 45.06 -0.66 -4.23
CA SER A 23 44.31 0.41 -4.94
C SER A 23 43.06 -0.13 -5.63
N LEU A 24 43.15 -1.30 -6.27
CA LEU A 24 42.01 -1.95 -6.92
C LEU A 24 40.98 -2.44 -5.89
N MET A 25 41.44 -2.95 -4.75
CA MET A 25 40.58 -3.39 -3.65
C MET A 25 39.92 -2.21 -2.92
N LEU A 26 40.60 -1.06 -2.82
CA LEU A 26 40.01 0.16 -2.28
C LEU A 26 38.93 0.71 -3.23
N LEU A 27 39.16 0.66 -4.54
CA LEU A 27 38.17 1.06 -5.56
C LEU A 27 36.95 0.10 -5.56
N ALA A 28 37.18 -1.21 -5.47
CA ALA A 28 36.12 -2.20 -5.36
C ALA A 28 35.37 -2.15 -4.00
N GLY A 29 36.07 -1.76 -2.93
CA GLY A 29 35.48 -1.53 -1.61
C GLY A 29 34.55 -0.30 -1.61
N THR A 30 34.91 0.75 -2.35
CA THR A 30 34.04 1.93 -2.48
C THR A 30 32.75 1.66 -3.28
N THR A 31 32.78 0.76 -4.28
CA THR A 31 31.57 0.36 -5.01
C THR A 31 30.69 -0.60 -4.21
N ALA A 32 31.28 -1.47 -3.39
CA ALA A 32 30.55 -2.37 -2.50
C ALA A 32 29.84 -1.61 -1.36
N ALA A 33 30.45 -0.57 -0.79
CA ALA A 33 29.84 0.25 0.27
C ALA A 33 28.61 1.05 -0.21
N LEU A 34 28.59 1.44 -1.49
CA LEU A 34 27.41 2.08 -2.10
C LEU A 34 26.28 1.06 -2.36
N ALA A 35 26.60 -0.20 -2.64
CA ALA A 35 25.63 -1.26 -2.94
C ALA A 35 24.98 -1.89 -1.70
N GLN A 36 25.55 -1.74 -0.50
CA GLN A 36 24.95 -2.25 0.75
C GLN A 36 23.63 -1.56 1.12
N ASN A 37 23.33 -0.41 0.53
CA ASN A 37 22.07 0.30 0.80
C ASN A 37 20.87 -0.23 0.00
N ALA A 38 21.08 -1.09 -1.01
CA ALA A 38 19.99 -1.60 -1.85
C ALA A 38 19.38 -2.93 -1.37
N ALA A 39 20.05 -3.65 -0.44
CA ALA A 39 19.64 -5.00 -0.02
C ALA A 39 18.95 -5.06 1.35
N GLY A 40 18.88 -3.95 2.09
CA GLY A 40 18.28 -3.89 3.44
C GLY A 40 17.39 -2.68 3.70
N ASP A 41 17.21 -1.80 2.71
CA ASP A 41 16.39 -0.59 2.86
C ASP A 41 14.92 -0.89 2.49
N TYR A 42 14.21 -1.51 3.43
CA TYR A 42 12.75 -1.74 3.30
C TYR A 42 11.98 -0.43 3.09
N THR A 43 12.61 0.74 3.29
CA THR A 43 12.06 2.07 3.04
C THR A 43 11.52 2.21 1.62
N ALA A 44 12.17 1.63 0.60
CA ALA A 44 11.65 1.68 -0.77
C ALA A 44 10.32 0.91 -0.90
N GLY A 45 10.21 -0.25 -0.26
CA GLY A 45 9.01 -1.07 -0.23
C GLY A 45 7.89 -0.45 0.61
N THR A 46 8.20 0.03 1.81
CA THR A 46 7.22 0.67 2.70
C THR A 46 6.73 2.00 2.16
N THR A 47 7.59 2.77 1.47
CA THR A 47 7.19 4.02 0.78
C THR A 47 6.28 3.72 -0.40
N ALA A 48 6.59 2.69 -1.19
CA ALA A 48 5.72 2.27 -2.30
C ALA A 48 4.35 1.82 -1.79
N LEU A 49 4.31 0.97 -0.75
CA LEU A 49 3.05 0.53 -0.14
C LEU A 49 2.27 1.69 0.50
N GLY A 50 2.95 2.62 1.20
CA GLY A 50 2.31 3.81 1.77
C GLY A 50 1.72 4.73 0.70
N THR A 51 2.38 4.87 -0.44
CA THR A 51 1.86 5.62 -1.60
C THR A 51 0.60 4.95 -2.14
N VAL A 52 0.62 3.63 -2.34
CA VAL A 52 -0.55 2.88 -2.82
C VAL A 52 -1.72 2.95 -1.83
N THR A 53 -1.47 2.83 -0.52
CA THR A 53 -2.51 3.00 0.50
C THR A 53 -3.13 4.39 0.47
N THR A 54 -2.31 5.43 0.28
CA THR A 54 -2.80 6.83 0.17
C THR A 54 -3.65 7.03 -1.07
N GLU A 55 -3.28 6.45 -2.21
CA GLU A 55 -4.10 6.52 -3.42
C GLU A 55 -5.42 5.75 -3.24
N ILE A 56 -5.40 4.55 -2.63
CA ILE A 56 -6.62 3.79 -2.32
C ILE A 56 -7.55 4.59 -1.40
N ALA A 57 -6.99 5.28 -0.40
CA ALA A 57 -7.76 6.08 0.55
C ALA A 57 -8.59 7.20 -0.13
N LYS A 58 -8.11 7.75 -1.25
CA LYS A 58 -8.88 8.75 -2.02
C LYS A 58 -10.14 8.16 -2.64
N TYR A 59 -10.15 6.87 -3.00
CA TYR A 59 -11.30 6.21 -3.63
C TYR A 59 -12.33 5.72 -2.60
N VAL A 60 -11.92 5.43 -1.36
CA VAL A 60 -12.80 4.96 -0.28
C VAL A 60 -14.08 5.80 -0.10
N PRO A 61 -14.06 7.15 0.03
CA PRO A 61 -15.29 7.93 0.20
C PRO A 61 -16.22 7.87 -1.01
N TYR A 62 -15.70 7.66 -2.22
CA TYR A 62 -16.52 7.47 -3.42
C TYR A 62 -17.24 6.12 -3.39
N VAL A 63 -16.54 5.05 -2.96
CA VAL A 63 -17.12 3.72 -2.79
C VAL A 63 -18.20 3.72 -1.71
N VAL A 64 -18.00 4.45 -0.60
CA VAL A 64 -19.02 4.60 0.45
C VAL A 64 -20.28 5.30 -0.06
N LYS A 65 -20.14 6.39 -0.81
CA LYS A 65 -21.28 7.09 -1.43
C LYS A 65 -22.04 6.19 -2.40
N LEU A 66 -21.34 5.39 -3.21
CA LEU A 66 -21.99 4.39 -4.07
C LEU A 66 -22.69 3.31 -3.26
N CYS A 67 -22.09 2.84 -2.16
CA CYS A 67 -22.71 1.85 -1.27
C CYS A 67 -24.03 2.37 -0.68
N TYR A 68 -24.07 3.63 -0.24
CA TYR A 68 -25.31 4.28 0.20
C TYR A 68 -26.36 4.39 -0.91
N ALA A 69 -25.96 4.69 -2.14
CA ALA A 69 -26.88 4.72 -3.28
C ALA A 69 -27.48 3.32 -3.55
N ILE A 70 -26.65 2.27 -3.53
CA ILE A 70 -27.08 0.88 -3.69
C ILE A 70 -28.01 0.47 -2.55
N ALA A 71 -27.71 0.86 -1.30
CA ALA A 71 -28.57 0.60 -0.15
C ALA A 71 -29.98 1.20 -0.35
N GLY A 72 -30.09 2.39 -0.93
CA GLY A 72 -31.37 2.99 -1.30
C GLY A 72 -32.15 2.16 -2.33
N VAL A 73 -31.48 1.68 -3.38
CA VAL A 73 -32.12 0.83 -4.40
C VAL A 73 -32.58 -0.50 -3.80
N VAL A 74 -31.73 -1.15 -2.99
CA VAL A 74 -32.06 -2.41 -2.31
C VAL A 74 -33.23 -2.22 -1.35
N ALA A 75 -33.32 -1.09 -0.65
CA ALA A 75 -34.44 -0.78 0.23
C ALA A 75 -35.77 -0.68 -0.54
N ILE A 76 -35.78 -0.05 -1.72
CA ILE A 76 -36.98 0.05 -2.57
C ILE A 76 -37.42 -1.34 -3.05
N VAL A 77 -36.49 -2.14 -3.58
CA VAL A 77 -36.78 -3.50 -4.05
C VAL A 77 -37.27 -4.38 -2.89
N GLY A 78 -36.63 -4.26 -1.73
CA GLY A 78 -37.02 -4.96 -0.51
C GLY A 78 -38.44 -4.59 -0.07
N ALA A 79 -38.79 -3.30 -0.06
CA ALA A 79 -40.12 -2.83 0.29
C ALA A 79 -41.20 -3.36 -0.66
N ILE A 80 -40.96 -3.32 -1.97
CA ILE A 80 -41.88 -3.87 -2.98
C ILE A 80 -42.09 -5.37 -2.76
N SER A 81 -41.01 -6.12 -2.54
CA SER A 81 -41.08 -7.58 -2.33
C SER A 81 -41.87 -7.96 -1.07
N VAL A 82 -41.69 -7.20 0.02
CA VAL A 82 -42.43 -7.39 1.27
C VAL A 82 -43.90 -7.04 1.08
N TYR A 83 -44.21 -5.94 0.38
CA TYR A 83 -45.57 -5.52 0.10
C TYR A 83 -46.34 -6.58 -0.69
N ILE A 84 -45.75 -7.15 -1.75
CA ILE A 84 -46.38 -8.21 -2.53
C ILE A 84 -46.72 -9.42 -1.64
N LYS A 85 -45.78 -9.87 -0.82
CA LYS A 85 -46.01 -11.01 0.08
C LYS A 85 -47.06 -10.73 1.15
N MET A 86 -47.08 -9.51 1.69
CA MET A 86 -48.08 -9.07 2.68
C MET A 86 -49.50 -9.10 2.11
N ASN A 87 -49.68 -8.70 0.84
CA ASN A 87 -50.98 -8.71 0.19
C ASN A 87 -51.42 -10.11 -0.27
N ASN A 88 -50.49 -11.03 -0.49
CA ASN A 88 -50.80 -12.41 -0.89
C ASN A 88 -51.11 -13.35 0.29
N GLU A 89 -51.17 -12.83 1.53
CA GLU A 89 -51.33 -13.62 2.77
C GLU A 89 -50.34 -14.79 2.89
N GLU A 90 -49.13 -14.65 2.32
CA GLU A 90 -48.09 -15.67 2.47
C GLU A 90 -47.67 -15.81 3.94
N GLN A 91 -47.59 -17.04 4.46
CA GLN A 91 -47.12 -17.26 5.83
C GLN A 91 -45.63 -16.93 6.04
N ASP A 92 -44.90 -16.70 4.95
CA ASP A 92 -43.46 -16.40 4.96
C ASP A 92 -43.12 -14.90 4.98
N VAL A 93 -44.12 -14.01 5.09
CA VAL A 93 -43.93 -12.56 5.14
C VAL A 93 -42.96 -12.15 6.25
N LYS A 94 -43.14 -12.70 7.47
CA LYS A 94 -42.28 -12.38 8.62
C LYS A 94 -40.81 -12.75 8.37
N LYS A 95 -40.57 -13.88 7.72
CA LYS A 95 -39.23 -14.35 7.33
C LYS A 95 -38.60 -13.45 6.26
N SER A 96 -39.41 -13.05 5.27
CA SER A 96 -38.96 -12.13 4.22
C SER A 96 -38.60 -10.76 4.78
N ILE A 97 -39.43 -10.19 5.67
CA ILE A 97 -39.14 -8.91 6.32
C ILE A 97 -37.84 -8.98 7.12
N MET A 98 -37.68 -10.01 7.94
CA MET A 98 -36.46 -10.19 8.74
C MET A 98 -35.20 -10.26 7.86
N MET A 99 -35.28 -10.95 6.73
CA MET A 99 -34.18 -11.06 5.77
C MET A 99 -33.83 -9.71 5.11
N ILE A 100 -34.84 -8.98 4.62
CA ILE A 100 -34.63 -7.68 3.95
C ILE A 100 -34.09 -6.63 4.94
N VAL A 101 -34.63 -6.59 6.16
CA VAL A 101 -34.18 -5.65 7.20
C VAL A 101 -32.72 -5.92 7.58
N GLY A 102 -32.34 -7.20 7.73
CA GLY A 102 -30.95 -7.58 7.97
C GLY A 102 -30.01 -7.13 6.86
N ALA A 103 -30.41 -7.31 5.59
CA ALA A 103 -29.62 -6.90 4.44
C ALA A 103 -29.44 -5.37 4.36
N CYS A 104 -30.49 -4.59 4.64
CA CYS A 104 -30.41 -3.12 4.61
C CYS A 104 -29.51 -2.58 5.74
N ILE A 105 -29.65 -3.10 6.96
CA ILE A 105 -28.81 -2.71 8.10
C ILE A 105 -27.35 -3.07 7.82
N PHE A 106 -27.10 -4.26 7.27
CA PHE A 106 -25.76 -4.71 6.91
C PHE A 106 -25.08 -3.76 5.90
N LEU A 107 -25.78 -3.35 4.83
CA LEU A 107 -25.21 -2.45 3.82
C LEU A 107 -24.82 -1.08 4.41
N VAL A 108 -25.67 -0.51 5.28
CA VAL A 108 -25.39 0.75 5.95
C VAL A 108 -24.21 0.62 6.91
N ALA A 109 -24.17 -0.45 7.70
CA ALA A 109 -23.07 -0.73 8.62
C ALA A 109 -21.76 -0.98 7.87
N ALA A 110 -21.79 -1.72 6.76
CA ALA A 110 -20.63 -1.95 5.90
C ALA A 110 -20.12 -0.63 5.30
N ALA A 111 -21.01 0.26 4.86
CA ALA A 111 -20.63 1.58 4.37
C ALA A 111 -19.94 2.43 5.45
N GLN A 112 -20.35 2.32 6.71
CA GLN A 112 -19.72 3.00 7.85
C GLN A 112 -18.40 2.35 8.30
N ALA A 113 -18.31 1.02 8.24
CA ALA A 113 -17.11 0.29 8.63
C ALA A 113 -15.99 0.41 7.59
N LEU A 114 -16.32 0.59 6.31
CA LEU A 114 -15.34 0.62 5.22
C LEU A 114 -14.26 1.70 5.42
N PRO A 115 -14.56 2.98 5.72
CA PRO A 115 -13.54 3.98 6.06
C PRO A 115 -12.73 3.63 7.31
N LEU A 116 -13.39 3.05 8.32
CA LEU A 116 -12.76 2.67 9.60
C LEU A 116 -11.71 1.57 9.41
N PHE A 117 -11.94 0.60 8.50
CA PHE A 117 -10.96 -0.43 8.17
C PHE A 117 -9.68 0.13 7.52
N PHE A 118 -9.77 1.27 6.85
CA PHE A 118 -8.62 1.93 6.24
C PHE A 118 -8.00 3.02 7.14
N GLY A 119 -8.50 3.20 8.37
CA GLY A 119 -8.05 4.28 9.27
C GLY A 119 -8.39 5.69 8.78
N ILE A 120 -9.31 5.79 7.81
CA ILE A 120 -9.74 7.05 7.21
C ILE A 120 -10.89 7.57 8.06
N THR A 121 -10.54 8.38 9.06
CA THR A 121 -11.55 9.15 9.80
C THR A 121 -11.91 10.34 8.92
N SER A 122 -13.17 10.40 8.48
CA SER A 122 -13.72 11.53 7.71
C SER A 122 -13.74 12.81 8.53
#